data_AF-A0A7X1LHE7-F1
#
_entry.id   AF-A0A7X1LHE7-F1
#
_cell.length_a   1.000
_cell.length_b   1.000
_cell.length_c   1.000
_cell.angle_alpha   90.00
_cell.angle_beta   90.00
_cell.angle_gamma   90.00
#
_symmetry.space_group_name_H-M   'P 1'
#
loop_
_entity.id
_entity.type
_entity.pdbx_description
1 polymer ?
#
loop_
_entity_poly.entity_id
_entity_poly.type
_entity_poly.pdbx_seq_one_letter_code
_entity_poly.pdbx_strand_id
1 'polypeptide(L)'
;MIDYKKYLNILINRIKNIKSLSSLNNNEVRNTSILLSIIFTGWELYDSNIIRTSHEFISNSIVLSFSTFVILYPFIYFFRIKFSNFLSTHVLFSISLIVYFILLIPILGSISNLFLDVSLSGFIVKFLHVISIFVSMSLIVIIISKQFIMLIYKKRKIKGVDILTTFLTYITLGLAFGALYYILNFMVKVNLFVGVEKPGNFNLANFLNHLYISLGNLSTVGSGSITPLNPYIRLVCVFETILGIFLTSFSLGFIFSVLGASTQEVPEDNLQTENTDFGILISSTIKNSFSKLKDDLKRVESLKSWR
;
A
#
# COMPACT_ATOMS: atom_id res chain seq x y z
N MET A 1 -6.35 10.37 -41.09
CA MET A 1 -6.44 11.27 -39.93
C MET A 1 -7.46 10.66 -38.98
N ILE A 2 -7.01 10.01 -37.90
CA ILE A 2 -7.90 9.32 -36.96
C ILE A 2 -8.71 10.40 -36.23
N ASP A 3 -10.04 10.30 -36.27
CA ASP A 3 -10.94 11.27 -35.67
C ASP A 3 -10.99 11.08 -34.15
N TYR A 4 -9.96 11.60 -33.47
CA TYR A 4 -9.76 11.47 -32.02
C TYR A 4 -10.97 11.95 -31.22
N LYS A 5 -11.74 12.89 -31.75
CA LYS A 5 -12.95 13.43 -31.10
C LYS A 5 -14.06 12.37 -30.99
N LYS A 6 -14.20 11.52 -32.00
CA LYS A 6 -15.15 10.40 -32.02
C LYS A 6 -14.74 9.31 -31.06
N TYR A 7 -13.45 8.97 -31.00
CA TYR A 7 -12.92 7.97 -30.07
C TYR A 7 -13.06 8.44 -28.62
N LEU A 8 -12.70 9.69 -28.32
CA LEU A 8 -12.80 10.29 -26.99
C LEU A 8 -14.26 10.37 -26.52
N ASN A 9 -15.22 10.67 -27.40
CA ASN A 9 -16.64 10.65 -27.06
C ASN A 9 -17.18 9.25 -26.76
N ILE A 10 -16.77 8.21 -27.52
CA ILE A 10 -17.12 6.81 -27.21
C ILE A 10 -16.56 6.41 -25.84
N LEU A 11 -15.38 6.89 -25.53
CA LEU A 11 -14.63 6.59 -24.31
C LEU A 11 -15.24 7.29 -23.08
N ILE A 12 -15.58 8.57 -23.22
CA ILE A 12 -16.35 9.33 -22.22
C ILE A 12 -17.70 8.68 -22.00
N ASN A 13 -18.43 8.28 -23.05
CA ASN A 13 -19.71 7.58 -22.89
C ASN A 13 -19.56 6.23 -22.18
N ARG A 14 -18.47 5.48 -22.42
CA ARG A 14 -18.19 4.24 -21.68
C ARG A 14 -17.90 4.51 -20.20
N ILE A 15 -17.12 5.54 -19.88
CA ILE A 15 -16.85 5.94 -18.48
C ILE A 15 -18.14 6.42 -17.80
N LYS A 16 -18.97 7.21 -18.49
CA LYS A 16 -20.27 7.72 -18.00
C LYS A 16 -21.29 6.60 -17.77
N ASN A 17 -21.21 5.51 -18.56
CA ASN A 17 -22.06 4.33 -18.41
C ASN A 17 -21.60 3.35 -17.33
N ILE A 18 -20.49 3.59 -16.64
CA ILE A 18 -20.11 2.83 -15.44
C ILE A 18 -21.08 3.24 -14.32
N LYS A 19 -22.23 2.55 -14.27
CA LYS A 19 -23.34 2.82 -13.32
C LYS A 19 -22.92 2.78 -11.85
N SER A 20 -21.85 2.06 -11.51
CA SER A 20 -21.19 2.12 -10.21
C SER A 20 -19.85 1.38 -10.27
N LEU A 21 -18.81 1.89 -9.64
CA LEU A 21 -17.51 1.20 -9.54
C LEU A 21 -17.63 -0.18 -8.85
N SER A 22 -18.73 -0.39 -8.09
CA SER A 22 -19.03 -1.63 -7.36
C SER A 22 -19.59 -2.76 -8.21
N SER A 23 -20.05 -2.50 -9.44
CA SER A 23 -20.66 -3.51 -10.33
C SER A 23 -19.72 -4.09 -11.40
N LEU A 24 -18.46 -3.66 -11.45
CA LEU A 24 -17.51 -4.05 -12.49
C LEU A 24 -17.04 -5.51 -12.33
N ASN A 25 -17.02 -6.25 -13.44
CA ASN A 25 -16.46 -7.60 -13.55
C ASN A 25 -14.91 -7.56 -13.62
N ASN A 26 -14.20 -8.68 -13.37
CA ASN A 26 -12.71 -8.69 -13.35
C ASN A 26 -12.12 -8.28 -14.71
N ASN A 27 -12.74 -8.73 -15.81
CA ASN A 27 -12.35 -8.32 -17.16
C ASN A 27 -12.64 -6.83 -17.39
N GLU A 28 -13.70 -6.29 -16.82
CA GLU A 28 -14.04 -4.87 -16.92
C GLU A 28 -13.05 -4.01 -16.11
N VAL A 29 -12.62 -4.45 -14.93
CA VAL A 29 -11.57 -3.78 -14.13
C VAL A 29 -10.24 -3.76 -14.88
N ARG A 30 -9.85 -4.89 -15.47
CA ARG A 30 -8.65 -4.93 -16.33
C ARG A 30 -8.81 -3.97 -17.50
N ASN A 31 -9.93 -4.02 -18.19
CA ASN A 31 -10.19 -3.17 -19.35
C ASN A 31 -10.25 -1.69 -18.98
N THR A 32 -10.80 -1.31 -17.82
CA THR A 32 -10.82 0.09 -17.35
C THR A 32 -9.44 0.56 -16.95
N SER A 33 -8.62 -0.26 -16.29
CA SER A 33 -7.23 0.09 -15.97
C SER A 33 -6.38 0.30 -17.24
N ILE A 34 -6.54 -0.57 -18.24
CA ILE A 34 -5.90 -0.42 -19.56
C ILE A 34 -6.43 0.82 -20.28
N LEU A 35 -7.75 1.06 -20.23
CA LEU A 35 -8.33 2.26 -20.82
C LEU A 35 -7.78 3.52 -20.18
N LEU A 36 -7.71 3.57 -18.86
CA LEU A 36 -7.21 4.73 -18.14
C LEU A 36 -5.71 4.95 -18.43
N SER A 37 -4.91 3.88 -18.49
CA SER A 37 -3.51 4.00 -18.88
C SER A 37 -3.35 4.53 -20.30
N ILE A 38 -4.18 4.06 -21.25
CA ILE A 38 -4.20 4.55 -22.64
C ILE A 38 -4.65 6.01 -22.72
N ILE A 39 -5.66 6.42 -21.94
CA ILE A 39 -6.11 7.83 -21.88
C ILE A 39 -5.01 8.72 -21.33
N PHE A 40 -4.37 8.33 -20.21
CA PHE A 40 -3.31 9.12 -19.61
C PHE A 40 -2.13 9.27 -20.57
N THR A 41 -1.74 8.19 -21.26
CA THR A 41 -0.75 8.31 -22.33
C THR A 41 -1.27 9.18 -23.48
N GLY A 42 -2.52 9.03 -23.91
CA GLY A 42 -3.09 9.81 -25.02
C GLY A 42 -3.21 11.31 -24.72
N TRP A 43 -3.47 11.68 -23.47
CA TRP A 43 -3.43 13.06 -23.00
C TRP A 43 -1.99 13.58 -23.06
N GLU A 44 -1.01 12.81 -22.58
CA GLU A 44 0.40 13.18 -22.71
C GLU A 44 0.79 13.38 -24.19
N LEU A 45 0.37 12.49 -25.10
CA LEU A 45 0.60 12.62 -26.55
C LEU A 45 0.01 13.91 -27.13
N TYR A 46 -1.09 14.42 -26.56
CA TYR A 46 -1.74 15.65 -27.01
C TYR A 46 -1.02 16.92 -26.51
N ASP A 47 -0.58 16.93 -25.25
CA ASP A 47 0.14 18.07 -24.67
C ASP A 47 1.60 18.16 -25.16
N SER A 48 2.23 17.01 -25.41
CA SER A 48 3.64 16.91 -25.84
C SER A 48 3.85 17.10 -27.34
N ASN A 49 2.99 17.90 -28.00
CA ASN A 49 3.03 18.23 -29.43
C ASN A 49 4.30 19.00 -29.89
N ILE A 50 5.37 18.94 -29.10
CA ILE A 50 6.66 19.58 -29.30
C ILE A 50 7.74 18.48 -29.37
N ILE A 51 8.02 18.09 -30.60
CA ILE A 51 9.34 17.74 -31.17
C ILE A 51 10.28 17.03 -30.17
N ARG A 52 10.17 15.71 -30.10
CA ARG A 52 11.24 14.85 -29.59
C ARG A 52 11.38 13.63 -30.49
N THR A 53 12.59 13.10 -30.62
CA THR A 53 12.93 11.95 -31.47
C THR A 53 11.91 10.81 -31.28
N SER A 54 11.42 10.24 -32.38
CA SER A 54 10.33 9.25 -32.38
C SER A 54 10.58 8.06 -31.45
N HIS A 55 11.83 7.67 -31.24
CA HIS A 55 12.21 6.57 -30.35
C HIS A 55 12.05 6.87 -28.85
N GLU A 56 12.52 8.03 -28.38
CA GLU A 56 12.39 8.42 -26.97
C GLU A 56 10.92 8.62 -26.59
N PHE A 57 10.14 9.16 -27.53
CA PHE A 57 8.71 9.36 -27.36
C PHE A 57 7.93 8.04 -27.19
N ILE A 58 8.22 7.03 -28.02
CA ILE A 58 7.61 5.71 -27.93
C ILE A 58 7.99 5.02 -26.61
N SER A 59 9.27 5.11 -26.22
CA SER A 59 9.75 4.55 -24.95
C SER A 59 9.03 5.17 -23.75
N ASN A 60 8.89 6.49 -23.73
CA ASN A 60 8.24 7.23 -22.64
C ASN A 60 6.75 6.88 -22.52
N SER A 61 6.06 6.81 -23.66
CA SER A 61 4.65 6.43 -23.69
C SER A 61 4.42 5.01 -23.16
N ILE A 62 5.29 4.06 -23.51
CA ILE A 62 5.22 2.67 -23.02
C ILE A 62 5.47 2.62 -21.52
N VAL A 63 6.52 3.29 -21.04
CA VAL A 63 6.88 3.34 -19.62
C VAL A 63 5.78 3.98 -18.78
N LEU A 64 5.17 5.07 -19.26
CA LEU A 64 4.06 5.72 -18.56
C LEU A 64 2.82 4.82 -18.52
N SER A 65 2.45 4.18 -19.64
CA SER A 65 1.30 3.27 -19.69
C SER A 65 1.49 2.11 -18.71
N PHE A 66 2.67 1.51 -18.71
CA PHE A 66 3.03 0.42 -17.82
C PHE A 66 2.98 0.85 -16.35
N SER A 67 3.63 1.97 -16.00
CA SER A 67 3.66 2.48 -14.62
C SER A 67 2.25 2.81 -14.11
N THR A 68 1.44 3.44 -14.95
CA THR A 68 0.04 3.76 -14.63
C THR A 68 -0.78 2.48 -14.45
N PHE A 69 -0.64 1.50 -15.34
CA PHE A 69 -1.35 0.23 -15.23
C PHE A 69 -0.99 -0.53 -13.95
N VAL A 70 0.30 -0.64 -13.62
CA VAL A 70 0.79 -1.36 -12.43
C VAL A 70 0.27 -0.74 -11.14
N ILE A 71 0.21 0.59 -11.04
CA ILE A 71 -0.32 1.28 -9.85
C ILE A 71 -1.85 1.18 -9.81
N LEU A 72 -2.51 1.36 -10.95
CA LEU A 72 -3.94 1.61 -11.01
C LEU A 72 -4.79 0.34 -11.11
N TYR A 73 -4.23 -0.76 -11.63
CA TYR A 73 -4.88 -2.08 -11.66
C TYR A 73 -5.30 -2.58 -10.26
N PRO A 74 -4.38 -2.69 -9.27
CA PRO A 74 -4.77 -3.06 -7.92
C PRO A 74 -5.65 -2.00 -7.24
N PHE A 75 -5.52 -0.72 -7.61
CA PHE A 75 -6.36 0.36 -7.08
C PHE A 75 -7.84 0.25 -7.51
N ILE A 76 -8.12 0.10 -8.81
CA ILE A 76 -9.49 -0.08 -9.31
C ILE A 76 -10.08 -1.38 -8.77
N TYR A 77 -9.28 -2.45 -8.72
CA TYR A 77 -9.70 -3.71 -8.13
C TYR A 77 -10.10 -3.54 -6.66
N PHE A 78 -9.34 -2.74 -5.91
CA PHE A 78 -9.54 -2.50 -4.48
C PHE A 78 -10.83 -1.72 -4.15
N PHE A 79 -11.21 -0.74 -4.97
CA PHE A 79 -12.37 0.13 -4.70
C PHE A 79 -13.75 -0.54 -4.94
N ARG A 80 -13.81 -1.85 -5.24
CA ARG A 80 -15.07 -2.60 -5.17
C ARG A 80 -15.56 -2.60 -3.72
N ILE A 81 -16.73 -2.00 -3.47
CA ILE A 81 -17.33 -1.85 -2.13
C ILE A 81 -17.41 -3.17 -1.34
N LYS A 82 -17.59 -4.33 -2.00
CA LYS A 82 -17.60 -5.65 -1.35
C LYS A 82 -16.20 -6.15 -0.93
N PHE A 83 -15.14 -5.60 -1.53
CA PHE A 83 -13.75 -6.00 -1.33
C PHE A 83 -13.12 -5.36 -0.08
N SER A 84 -13.58 -4.18 0.36
CA SER A 84 -13.16 -3.61 1.66
C SER A 84 -13.48 -4.55 2.83
N ASN A 85 -14.69 -5.14 2.83
CA ASN A 85 -15.07 -6.15 3.82
C ASN A 85 -14.21 -7.43 3.71
N PHE A 86 -13.83 -7.82 2.49
CA PHE A 86 -12.93 -8.95 2.23
C PHE A 86 -11.51 -8.69 2.76
N LEU A 87 -10.92 -7.53 2.47
CA LEU A 87 -9.58 -7.17 2.96
C LEU A 87 -9.53 -7.13 4.48
N SER A 88 -10.59 -6.60 5.10
CA SER A 88 -10.71 -6.61 6.55
C SER A 88 -10.60 -8.04 7.11
N THR A 89 -11.10 -9.03 6.37
CA THR A 89 -11.12 -10.45 6.75
C THR A 89 -9.77 -11.11 6.48
N HIS A 90 -9.05 -10.66 5.46
CA HIS A 90 -7.74 -11.16 5.03
C HIS A 90 -6.65 -10.13 5.32
N VAL A 91 -6.30 -9.97 6.60
CA VAL A 91 -5.32 -8.96 7.07
C VAL A 91 -3.94 -9.14 6.44
N LEU A 92 -3.46 -10.39 6.30
CA LEU A 92 -2.18 -10.69 5.64
C LEU A 92 -2.14 -10.25 4.17
N PHE A 93 -3.26 -10.42 3.46
CA PHE A 93 -3.37 -9.93 2.08
C PHE A 93 -3.30 -8.41 2.02
N SER A 94 -3.96 -7.71 2.96
CA SER A 94 -3.88 -6.25 3.07
C SER A 94 -2.46 -5.76 3.34
N ILE A 95 -1.73 -6.43 4.24
CA ILE A 95 -0.33 -6.15 4.55
C ILE A 95 0.55 -6.35 3.30
N SER A 96 0.37 -7.46 2.58
CA SER A 96 1.10 -7.71 1.32
C SER A 96 0.82 -6.64 0.28
N LEU A 97 -0.41 -6.12 0.21
CA LEU A 97 -0.80 -5.07 -0.71
C LEU A 97 -0.17 -3.71 -0.34
N ILE A 98 -0.10 -3.38 0.96
CA ILE A 98 0.61 -2.18 1.45
C ILE A 98 2.09 -2.25 1.06
N VAL A 99 2.75 -3.39 1.35
CA VAL A 99 4.17 -3.59 0.98
C VAL A 99 4.37 -3.47 -0.53
N TYR A 100 3.46 -4.03 -1.33
CA TYR A 100 3.47 -3.90 -2.77
C TYR A 100 3.45 -2.43 -3.22
N PHE A 101 2.50 -1.62 -2.74
CA PHE A 101 2.41 -0.21 -3.11
C PHE A 101 3.61 0.62 -2.67
N ILE A 102 4.21 0.29 -1.53
CA ILE A 102 5.38 0.99 -1.01
C ILE A 102 6.63 0.65 -1.84
N LEU A 103 6.84 -0.63 -2.17
CA LEU A 103 7.99 -1.05 -2.98
C LEU A 103 7.91 -0.54 -4.43
N LEU A 104 6.71 -0.30 -4.96
CA LEU A 104 6.56 0.30 -6.28
C LEU A 104 7.14 1.72 -6.37
N ILE A 105 7.24 2.45 -5.25
CA ILE A 105 7.72 3.84 -5.24
C ILE A 105 9.17 3.95 -5.73
N PRO A 106 10.17 3.31 -5.08
CA PRO A 106 11.54 3.37 -5.58
C PRO A 106 11.71 2.67 -6.94
N ILE A 107 10.95 1.59 -7.21
CA ILE A 107 11.10 0.82 -8.46
C ILE A 107 10.60 1.61 -9.66
N LEU A 108 9.31 2.02 -9.66
CA LEU A 108 8.73 2.76 -10.78
C LEU A 108 9.29 4.18 -10.86
N GLY A 109 9.66 4.78 -9.73
CA GLY A 109 10.34 6.06 -9.71
C GLY A 109 11.71 6.01 -10.41
N SER A 110 12.51 4.96 -10.14
CA SER A 110 13.82 4.80 -10.80
C SER A 110 13.67 4.57 -12.31
N ILE A 111 12.68 3.77 -12.71
CA ILE A 111 12.33 3.58 -14.13
C ILE A 111 11.89 4.91 -14.76
N SER A 112 11.02 5.65 -14.08
CA SER A 112 10.58 6.98 -14.55
C SER A 112 11.77 7.91 -14.77
N ASN A 113 12.75 7.91 -13.88
CA ASN A 113 13.90 8.78 -14.01
C ASN A 113 14.86 8.41 -15.15
N LEU A 114 14.88 7.15 -15.57
CA LEU A 114 15.73 6.68 -16.67
C LEU A 114 15.13 6.99 -18.05
N PHE A 115 13.82 7.09 -18.14
CA PHE A 115 13.12 7.22 -19.42
C PHE A 115 12.38 8.57 -19.56
N LEU A 116 11.72 9.05 -18.50
CA LEU A 116 10.83 10.20 -18.53
C LEU A 116 11.55 11.52 -18.20
N ASP A 117 12.16 12.13 -19.21
CA ASP A 117 12.71 13.50 -19.14
C ASP A 117 11.64 14.60 -19.33
N VAL A 118 10.41 14.23 -19.68
CA VAL A 118 9.34 15.18 -19.98
C VAL A 118 8.64 15.60 -18.67
N SER A 119 8.45 16.91 -18.49
CA SER A 119 7.95 17.51 -17.25
C SER A 119 6.58 16.98 -16.82
N LEU A 120 5.70 16.65 -17.78
CA LEU A 120 4.32 16.21 -17.51
C LEU A 120 4.24 14.74 -17.03
N SER A 121 4.98 13.81 -17.66
CA SER A 121 5.02 12.41 -17.23
C SER A 121 5.67 12.25 -15.87
N GLY A 122 6.74 13.02 -15.60
CA GLY A 122 7.32 13.09 -14.27
C GLY A 122 6.32 13.57 -13.21
N PHE A 123 5.39 14.47 -13.54
CA PHE A 123 4.34 14.90 -12.62
C PHE A 123 3.28 13.80 -12.38
N ILE A 124 2.79 13.14 -13.42
CA ILE A 124 1.78 12.08 -13.32
C ILE A 124 2.28 10.93 -12.44
N VAL A 125 3.53 10.48 -12.63
CA VAL A 125 4.13 9.41 -11.83
C VAL A 125 4.25 9.82 -10.35
N LYS A 126 4.70 11.04 -10.06
CA LYS A 126 4.75 11.56 -8.67
C LYS A 126 3.37 11.58 -8.03
N PHE A 127 2.35 12.03 -8.76
CA PHE A 127 0.98 12.06 -8.26
C PHE A 127 0.43 10.65 -7.97
N LEU A 128 0.72 9.68 -8.83
CA LEU A 128 0.36 8.28 -8.61
C LEU A 128 1.03 7.68 -7.36
N HIS A 129 2.28 8.04 -7.07
CA HIS A 129 2.95 7.64 -5.82
C HIS A 129 2.31 8.26 -4.58
N VAL A 130 1.86 9.52 -4.66
CA VAL A 130 1.11 10.14 -3.56
C VAL A 130 -0.19 9.37 -3.30
N ILE A 131 -0.93 9.00 -4.35
CA ILE A 131 -2.14 8.18 -4.22
C ILE A 131 -1.81 6.82 -3.59
N SER A 132 -0.73 6.14 -4.00
CA SER A 132 -0.37 4.83 -3.45
C SER A 132 -0.05 4.89 -1.96
N ILE A 133 0.57 5.98 -1.48
CA ILE A 133 0.82 6.23 -0.06
C ILE A 133 -0.50 6.43 0.69
N PHE A 134 -1.41 7.27 0.18
CA PHE A 134 -2.71 7.49 0.83
C PHE A 134 -3.57 6.22 0.91
N VAL A 135 -3.53 5.38 -0.12
CA VAL A 135 -4.19 4.07 -0.13
C VAL A 135 -3.60 3.17 0.94
N SER A 136 -2.26 3.10 1.01
CA SER A 136 -1.55 2.31 2.02
C SER A 136 -1.91 2.75 3.45
N MET A 137 -1.93 4.06 3.70
CA MET A 137 -2.36 4.61 4.99
C MET A 137 -3.82 4.29 5.32
N SER A 138 -4.72 4.41 4.35
CA SER A 138 -6.13 4.06 4.53
C SER A 138 -6.32 2.58 4.88
N LEU A 139 -5.56 1.69 4.24
CA LEU A 139 -5.54 0.25 4.53
C LEU A 139 -5.07 -0.01 5.97
N ILE A 140 -4.01 0.65 6.41
CA ILE A 140 -3.50 0.52 7.78
C ILE A 140 -4.58 0.97 8.79
N VAL A 141 -5.23 2.12 8.56
CA VAL A 141 -6.31 2.60 9.42
C VAL A 141 -7.47 1.59 9.48
N ILE A 142 -7.86 0.98 8.36
CA ILE A 142 -8.90 -0.07 8.33
C ILE A 142 -8.50 -1.29 9.18
N ILE A 143 -7.25 -1.75 9.07
CA ILE A 143 -6.74 -2.89 9.86
C ILE A 143 -6.78 -2.57 11.35
N ILE A 144 -6.22 -1.42 11.76
CA ILE A 144 -6.16 -0.99 13.17
C ILE A 144 -7.57 -0.81 13.73
N SER A 145 -8.44 -0.10 13.00
CA SER A 145 -9.82 0.17 13.43
C SER A 145 -10.59 -1.13 13.65
N LYS A 146 -10.41 -2.12 12.77
CA LYS A 146 -11.05 -3.42 12.93
C LYS A 146 -10.53 -4.17 14.15
N GLN A 147 -9.21 -4.21 14.38
CA GLN A 147 -8.64 -4.84 15.57
C GLN A 147 -9.20 -4.22 16.85
N PHE A 148 -9.31 -2.89 16.88
CA PHE A 148 -9.87 -2.15 18.00
C PHE A 148 -11.36 -2.44 18.23
N ILE A 149 -12.18 -2.43 17.17
CA ILE A 149 -13.60 -2.79 17.23
C ILE A 149 -13.78 -4.23 17.74
N MET A 150 -13.01 -5.19 17.23
CA MET A 150 -13.12 -6.58 17.66
C MET A 150 -12.81 -6.77 19.16
N LEU A 151 -11.91 -5.95 19.70
CA LEU A 151 -11.54 -5.95 21.12
C LEU A 151 -12.65 -5.36 22.00
N ILE A 152 -13.20 -4.18 21.64
CA ILE A 152 -14.27 -3.53 22.41
C ILE A 152 -15.51 -4.44 22.52
N TYR A 153 -15.89 -5.09 21.43
CA TYR A 153 -17.08 -5.94 21.41
C TYR A 153 -16.88 -7.34 22.01
N LYS A 154 -15.71 -7.64 22.62
CA LYS A 154 -15.36 -8.95 23.22
C LYS A 154 -15.68 -10.16 22.33
N LYS A 155 -15.64 -9.99 21.00
CA LYS A 155 -16.15 -11.00 20.05
C LYS A 155 -15.24 -12.23 19.89
N ARG A 156 -14.02 -12.23 20.44
CA ARG A 156 -13.12 -13.41 20.38
C ARG A 156 -12.12 -13.48 21.54
N LYS A 157 -11.68 -14.70 21.85
CA LYS A 157 -10.40 -14.95 22.52
C LYS A 157 -9.26 -14.52 21.58
N ILE A 158 -8.28 -13.81 22.13
CA ILE A 158 -7.09 -13.34 21.40
C ILE A 158 -6.26 -14.56 21.01
N LYS A 159 -5.83 -14.63 19.75
CA LYS A 159 -5.01 -15.73 19.20
C LYS A 159 -3.60 -15.23 18.92
N GLY A 160 -2.61 -16.12 18.90
CA GLY A 160 -1.22 -15.76 18.53
C GLY A 160 -1.08 -15.10 17.15
N VAL A 161 -2.00 -15.41 16.21
CA VAL A 161 -2.09 -14.75 14.90
C VAL A 161 -2.29 -13.23 15.04
N ASP A 162 -2.94 -12.79 16.11
CA ASP A 162 -3.26 -11.38 16.33
C ASP A 162 -1.99 -10.59 16.67
N ILE A 163 -1.11 -11.20 17.48
CA ILE A 163 0.21 -10.66 17.80
C ILE A 163 1.02 -10.48 16.51
N LEU A 164 1.06 -11.51 15.66
CA LEU A 164 1.76 -11.42 14.37
C LEU A 164 1.16 -10.31 13.48
N THR A 165 -0.17 -10.19 13.42
CA THR A 165 -0.81 -9.13 12.62
C THR A 165 -0.52 -7.74 13.15
N THR A 166 -0.51 -7.52 14.47
CA THR A 166 -0.17 -6.22 15.06
C THR A 166 1.30 -5.88 14.82
N PHE A 167 2.20 -6.86 14.97
CA PHE A 167 3.63 -6.68 14.65
C PHE A 167 3.85 -6.31 13.18
N LEU A 168 3.22 -7.04 12.24
CA LEU A 168 3.33 -6.72 10.82
C LEU A 168 2.70 -5.36 10.48
N THR A 169 1.59 -4.99 11.14
CA THR A 169 0.96 -3.67 10.97
C THR A 169 1.87 -2.55 11.48
N TYR A 170 2.61 -2.79 12.55
CA TYR A 170 3.62 -1.86 13.07
C TYR A 170 4.74 -1.64 12.04
N ILE A 171 5.28 -2.71 11.46
CA ILE A 171 6.30 -2.59 10.41
C ILE A 171 5.76 -1.88 9.17
N THR A 172 4.55 -2.23 8.70
CA THR A 172 3.98 -1.56 7.52
C THR A 172 3.63 -0.10 7.75
N LEU A 173 3.29 0.28 8.98
CA LEU A 173 3.10 1.70 9.34
C LEU A 173 4.40 2.49 9.16
N GLY A 174 5.52 1.96 9.66
CA GLY A 174 6.84 2.58 9.43
C GLY A 174 7.22 2.62 7.95
N LEU A 175 6.94 1.55 7.19
CA LEU A 175 7.16 1.58 5.75
C LEU A 175 6.34 2.68 5.06
N ALA A 176 5.09 2.89 5.47
CA ALA A 176 4.21 3.88 4.88
C ALA A 176 4.62 5.31 5.22
N PHE A 177 5.03 5.59 6.47
CA PHE A 177 5.54 6.91 6.86
C PHE A 177 6.89 7.22 6.22
N GLY A 178 7.80 6.24 6.12
CA GLY A 178 9.07 6.45 5.43
C GLY A 178 8.88 6.73 3.94
N ALA A 179 7.91 6.07 3.28
CA ALA A 179 7.50 6.41 1.92
C ALA A 179 6.93 7.83 1.80
N LEU A 180 6.14 8.25 2.78
CA LEU A 180 5.61 9.61 2.87
C LEU A 180 6.74 10.64 3.04
N TYR A 181 7.70 10.42 3.93
CA TYR A 181 8.85 11.31 4.11
C TYR A 181 9.69 11.42 2.85
N TYR A 182 9.91 10.29 2.17
CA TYR A 182 10.64 10.26 0.92
C TYR A 182 9.97 11.12 -0.17
N ILE A 183 8.68 10.92 -0.41
CA ILE A 183 7.95 11.67 -1.44
C ILE A 183 7.83 13.15 -1.07
N LEU A 184 7.58 13.48 0.19
CA LEU A 184 7.54 14.88 0.63
C LEU A 184 8.89 15.57 0.42
N ASN A 185 9.99 14.93 0.82
CA ASN A 185 11.32 15.52 0.65
C ASN A 185 11.71 15.65 -0.83
N PHE A 186 11.28 14.70 -1.67
CA PHE A 186 11.47 14.75 -3.11
C PHE A 186 10.69 15.89 -3.79
N MET A 187 9.46 16.17 -3.35
CA MET A 187 8.59 17.18 -3.98
C MET A 187 8.91 18.62 -3.56
N VAL A 188 9.45 18.84 -2.36
CA VAL A 188 9.74 20.18 -1.84
C VAL A 188 11.04 20.72 -2.42
N LYS A 189 11.14 22.04 -2.62
CA LYS A 189 12.36 22.68 -3.16
C LYS A 189 13.54 22.57 -2.20
N VAL A 190 13.30 22.78 -0.91
CA VAL A 190 14.28 22.75 0.17
C VAL A 190 14.27 21.39 0.87
N ASN A 191 15.42 20.95 1.38
CA ASN A 191 15.53 19.72 2.14
C ASN A 191 14.71 19.78 3.45
N LEU A 192 14.03 18.69 3.80
CA LEU A 192 13.15 18.62 4.96
C LEU A 192 13.83 18.08 6.23
N PHE A 193 14.98 17.43 6.09
CA PHE A 193 15.68 16.76 7.18
C PHE A 193 17.17 17.18 7.23
N VAL A 194 17.71 17.28 8.44
CA VAL A 194 19.16 17.33 8.68
C VAL A 194 19.72 15.91 8.63
N GLY A 195 20.93 15.71 8.09
CA GLY A 195 21.59 14.40 8.07
C GLY A 195 21.10 13.43 6.99
N VAL A 196 20.07 13.80 6.22
CA VAL A 196 19.62 13.07 5.02
C VAL A 196 19.49 14.06 3.89
N GLU A 197 20.17 13.80 2.78
CA GLU A 197 20.10 14.66 1.61
C GLU A 197 18.75 14.55 0.91
N LYS A 198 18.31 15.69 0.36
CA LYS A 198 17.15 15.69 -0.52
C LYS A 198 17.44 14.82 -1.74
N PRO A 199 16.58 13.86 -2.08
CA PRO A 199 16.75 13.07 -3.29
C PRO A 199 16.63 13.97 -4.53
N GLY A 200 17.70 14.09 -5.31
CA GLY A 200 17.65 14.71 -6.64
C GLY A 200 16.89 13.84 -7.64
N ASN A 201 16.99 12.53 -7.47
CA ASN A 201 16.39 11.50 -8.33
C ASN A 201 15.78 10.40 -7.47
N PHE A 202 14.83 9.66 -8.05
CA PHE A 202 14.32 8.44 -7.44
C PHE A 202 15.45 7.41 -7.30
N ASN A 203 15.76 7.01 -6.08
CA ASN A 203 16.81 6.05 -5.79
C ASN A 203 16.42 5.22 -4.56
N LEU A 204 16.63 3.91 -4.65
CA LEU A 204 16.42 2.99 -3.53
C LEU A 204 17.23 3.37 -2.29
N ALA A 205 18.49 3.81 -2.44
CA ALA A 205 19.32 4.19 -1.30
C ALA A 205 18.72 5.38 -0.52
N ASN A 206 18.28 6.42 -1.24
CA ASN A 206 17.61 7.56 -0.62
C ASN A 206 16.27 7.14 0.00
N PHE A 207 15.52 6.25 -0.65
CA PHE A 207 14.28 5.71 -0.09
C PHE A 207 14.52 4.94 1.22
N LEU A 208 15.55 4.10 1.29
CA LEU A 208 15.95 3.38 2.51
C LEU A 208 16.36 4.33 3.64
N ASN A 209 17.02 5.46 3.33
CA ASN A 209 17.36 6.47 4.34
C ASN A 209 16.10 7.09 4.97
N HIS A 210 15.03 7.32 4.19
CA HIS A 210 13.77 7.84 4.72
C HIS A 210 12.96 6.77 5.46
N LEU A 211 13.06 5.50 5.06
CA LEU A 211 12.57 4.37 5.85
C LEU A 211 13.28 4.27 7.21
N TYR A 212 14.60 4.47 7.24
CA TYR A 212 15.37 4.49 8.48
C TYR A 212 14.89 5.58 9.45
N ILE A 213 14.61 6.79 8.94
CA ILE A 213 14.02 7.88 9.75
C ILE A 213 12.70 7.43 10.38
N SER A 214 11.80 6.90 9.56
CA SER A 214 10.47 6.49 10.02
C SER A 214 10.52 5.36 11.05
N LEU A 215 11.28 4.29 10.78
CA LEU A 215 11.44 3.20 11.74
C LEU A 215 12.12 3.66 13.04
N GLY A 216 13.07 4.61 12.96
CA GLY A 216 13.69 5.24 14.12
C GLY A 216 12.70 6.05 14.97
N ASN A 217 11.83 6.85 14.33
CA ASN A 217 10.79 7.62 15.00
C ASN A 217 9.70 6.73 15.60
N LEU A 218 9.28 5.70 14.86
CA LEU A 218 8.22 4.77 15.24
C LEU A 218 8.63 3.89 16.43
N SER A 219 9.90 3.50 16.49
CA SER A 219 10.49 2.73 17.60
C SER A 219 10.95 3.59 18.76
N THR A 220 10.89 4.92 18.63
CA THR A 220 11.44 5.88 19.60
C THR A 220 12.93 5.74 19.88
N VAL A 221 13.65 4.94 19.08
CA VAL A 221 15.10 4.77 19.23
C VAL A 221 15.80 6.05 18.81
N GLY A 222 15.48 6.56 17.62
CA GLY A 222 16.02 7.80 17.05
C GLY A 222 17.56 7.85 16.97
N SER A 223 18.13 8.13 15.80
CA SER A 223 19.59 8.24 15.69
C SER A 223 20.16 9.49 16.39
N GLY A 224 19.31 10.48 16.72
CA GLY A 224 19.70 11.81 17.20
C GLY A 224 20.39 12.69 16.14
N SER A 225 20.99 12.07 15.12
CA SER A 225 21.68 12.75 14.02
C SER A 225 20.74 13.26 12.92
N ILE A 226 19.53 12.73 12.82
CA ILE A 226 18.54 13.13 11.82
C ILE A 226 17.39 13.86 12.50
N THR A 227 17.14 15.11 12.08
CA THR A 227 16.08 15.93 12.66
C THR A 227 15.27 16.65 11.58
N PRO A 228 13.93 16.76 11.74
CA PRO A 228 13.09 17.50 10.81
C PRO A 228 13.29 19.02 10.94
N LEU A 229 13.55 19.69 9.81
CA LEU A 229 13.72 21.13 9.74
C LEU A 229 12.38 21.87 9.78
N ASN A 230 11.40 21.37 9.04
CA ASN A 230 10.11 22.04 8.84
C ASN A 230 9.13 21.74 10.00
N PRO A 231 8.39 22.75 10.52
CA PRO A 231 7.42 22.55 11.60
C PRO A 231 6.29 21.58 11.25
N TYR A 232 5.84 21.52 10.00
CA TYR A 232 4.80 20.58 9.58
C TYR A 232 5.31 19.13 9.61
N ILE A 233 6.55 18.90 9.18
CA ILE A 233 7.17 17.57 9.22
C ILE A 233 7.43 17.15 10.67
N ARG A 234 7.83 18.07 11.55
CA ARG A 234 7.91 17.80 13.00
C ARG A 234 6.60 17.26 13.54
N LEU A 235 5.49 17.89 13.16
CA LEU A 235 4.15 17.48 13.58
C LEU A 235 3.81 16.07 13.06
N VAL A 236 4.14 15.76 11.80
CA VAL A 236 3.98 14.42 11.24
C VAL A 236 4.82 13.38 11.99
N CYS A 237 6.08 13.68 12.32
CA CYS A 237 6.93 12.80 13.12
C CYS A 237 6.35 12.55 14.52
N VAL A 238 5.81 13.58 15.18
CA VAL A 238 5.14 13.40 16.48
C VAL A 238 3.92 12.50 16.35
N PHE A 239 3.09 12.69 15.32
CA PHE A 239 1.95 11.81 15.07
C PHE A 239 2.37 10.37 14.80
N GLU A 240 3.41 10.15 14.00
CA GLU A 240 3.99 8.83 13.75
C GLU A 240 4.43 8.18 15.07
N THR A 241 5.16 8.90 15.92
CA THR A 241 5.60 8.40 17.23
C THR A 241 4.42 8.04 18.13
N ILE A 242 3.38 8.88 18.20
CA ILE A 242 2.16 8.59 18.99
C ILE A 242 1.48 7.31 18.49
N LEU A 243 1.35 7.14 17.17
CA LEU A 243 0.78 5.93 16.57
C LEU A 243 1.64 4.69 16.85
N GLY A 244 2.97 4.84 16.81
CA GLY A 244 3.93 3.80 17.17
C GLY A 244 3.75 3.34 18.60
N ILE A 245 3.77 4.28 19.56
CA ILE A 245 3.55 4.00 21.00
C ILE A 245 2.18 3.35 21.22
N PHE A 246 1.14 3.83 20.56
CA PHE A 246 -0.20 3.26 20.66
C PHE A 246 -0.23 1.80 20.19
N LEU A 247 0.37 1.49 19.03
CA LEU A 247 0.43 0.13 18.49
C LEU A 247 1.28 -0.81 19.34
N THR A 248 2.44 -0.38 19.84
CA THR A 248 3.29 -1.22 20.70
C THR A 248 2.61 -1.52 22.03
N SER A 249 1.97 -0.52 22.64
CA SER A 249 1.19 -0.68 23.87
C SER A 249 0.03 -1.66 23.66
N PHE A 250 -0.66 -1.56 22.52
CA PHE A 250 -1.73 -2.48 22.14
C PHE A 250 -1.21 -3.91 21.92
N SER A 251 -0.07 -4.06 21.25
CA SER A 251 0.56 -5.37 21.04
C SER A 251 0.98 -6.04 22.34
N LEU A 252 1.55 -5.28 23.28
CA LEU A 252 1.90 -5.78 24.62
C LEU A 252 0.65 -6.20 25.40
N GLY A 253 -0.42 -5.41 25.31
CA GLY A 253 -1.72 -5.75 25.91
C GLY A 253 -2.25 -7.10 25.41
N PHE A 254 -2.11 -7.40 24.11
CA PHE A 254 -2.46 -8.72 23.58
C PHE A 254 -1.59 -9.84 24.12
N ILE A 255 -0.28 -9.64 24.18
CA ILE A 255 0.67 -10.65 24.70
C ILE A 255 0.32 -10.98 26.16
N PHE A 256 0.15 -9.97 27.02
CA PHE A 256 -0.21 -10.19 28.42
C PHE A 256 -1.59 -10.81 28.58
N SER A 257 -2.57 -10.44 27.74
CA SER A 257 -3.89 -11.06 27.78
C SER A 257 -3.87 -12.53 27.36
N VAL A 258 -3.00 -12.91 26.43
CA VAL A 258 -2.83 -14.32 26.03
C VAL A 258 -2.09 -15.10 27.12
N LEU A 259 -0.98 -14.56 27.63
CA LEU A 259 -0.20 -15.18 28.70
C LEU A 259 -1.03 -15.36 29.97
N GLY A 260 -1.74 -14.31 30.42
CA GLY A 260 -2.61 -14.38 31.60
C GLY A 260 -3.78 -15.35 31.44
N ALA A 261 -4.25 -15.60 30.22
CA ALA A 261 -5.24 -16.64 29.95
C ALA A 261 -4.63 -18.05 29.97
N SER A 262 -3.39 -18.22 29.49
CA SER A 262 -2.70 -19.53 29.55
C SER A 262 -2.27 -19.94 30.96
N THR A 263 -1.96 -18.98 31.86
CA THR A 263 -1.57 -19.32 33.25
C THR A 263 -2.75 -19.77 34.11
N GLN A 264 -3.99 -19.56 33.66
CA GLN A 264 -5.20 -19.98 34.39
C GLN A 264 -5.68 -21.40 34.03
N GLU A 265 -5.07 -22.05 33.04
CA GLU A 265 -5.37 -23.43 32.67
C GLU A 265 -4.07 -24.26 32.81
N VAL A 266 -4.01 -25.11 33.85
CA VAL A 266 -3.42 -26.48 33.91
C VAL A 266 -2.78 -26.78 35.30
N PRO A 267 -3.30 -27.78 36.05
CA PRO A 267 -2.53 -28.56 37.02
C PRO A 267 -1.44 -29.36 36.29
N GLU A 268 -0.21 -29.33 36.80
CA GLU A 268 1.00 -29.96 36.29
C GLU A 268 0.80 -31.36 35.68
N ASP A 269 0.85 -31.48 34.35
CA ASP A 269 1.52 -32.59 33.66
C ASP A 269 1.63 -32.30 32.15
N ASN A 270 2.82 -32.55 31.59
CA ASN A 270 3.23 -32.46 30.17
C ASN A 270 3.90 -31.16 29.69
N LEU A 271 5.08 -30.86 30.26
CA LEU A 271 6.05 -29.93 29.67
C LEU A 271 7.02 -30.69 28.75
N GLN A 272 6.65 -30.92 27.48
CA GLN A 272 7.62 -31.38 26.48
C GLN A 272 7.13 -31.27 25.01
N THR A 273 6.60 -30.11 24.54
CA THR A 273 6.29 -29.96 23.09
C THR A 273 6.21 -28.54 22.50
N GLU A 274 6.40 -27.44 23.25
CA GLU A 274 5.99 -26.11 22.73
C GLU A 274 6.89 -25.47 21.66
N ASN A 275 8.17 -25.85 21.51
CA ASN A 275 9.08 -25.14 20.61
C ASN A 275 8.97 -25.55 19.12
N THR A 276 8.38 -26.71 18.83
CA THR A 276 8.13 -27.19 17.45
C THR A 276 6.80 -26.71 16.87
N ASP A 277 5.85 -26.31 17.73
CA ASP A 277 4.48 -26.01 17.31
C ASP A 277 4.34 -24.63 16.66
N PHE A 278 5.15 -23.63 17.03
CA PHE A 278 4.98 -22.27 16.49
C PHE A 278 5.25 -22.20 14.98
N GLY A 279 6.30 -22.88 14.48
CA GLY A 279 6.61 -22.93 13.05
C GLY A 279 5.59 -23.74 12.23
N ILE A 280 5.09 -24.84 12.80
CA ILE A 280 4.05 -25.67 12.19
C ILE A 280 2.70 -24.94 12.19
N LEU A 281 2.39 -24.19 13.25
CA LEU A 281 1.17 -23.39 13.38
C LEU A 281 1.18 -22.18 12.45
N ILE A 282 2.33 -21.51 12.27
CA ILE A 282 2.48 -20.44 11.27
C ILE A 282 2.31 -21.01 9.85
N SER A 283 3.01 -22.10 9.51
CA SER A 283 2.94 -22.66 8.15
C SER A 283 1.55 -23.19 7.80
N SER A 284 0.88 -23.87 8.74
CA SER A 284 -0.49 -24.37 8.56
C SER A 284 -1.51 -23.23 8.53
N THR A 285 -1.33 -22.16 9.31
CA THR A 285 -2.22 -20.99 9.27
C THR A 285 -2.06 -20.18 8.00
N ILE A 286 -0.83 -20.02 7.49
CA ILE A 286 -0.57 -19.42 6.19
C ILE A 286 -1.24 -20.27 5.11
N LYS A 287 -1.03 -21.59 5.13
CA LYS A 287 -1.63 -22.53 4.16
C LYS A 287 -3.17 -22.50 4.20
N ASN A 288 -3.76 -22.42 5.39
CA ASN A 288 -5.21 -22.33 5.60
C ASN A 288 -5.77 -20.96 5.18
N SER A 289 -5.01 -19.89 5.38
CA SER A 289 -5.39 -18.55 4.92
C SER A 289 -5.36 -18.48 3.40
N PHE A 290 -4.35 -19.10 2.76
CA PHE A 290 -4.26 -19.22 1.30
C PHE A 290 -5.36 -20.12 0.71
N SER A 291 -5.67 -21.26 1.33
CA SER A 291 -6.75 -22.13 0.86
C SER A 291 -8.11 -21.44 0.99
N LYS A 292 -8.36 -20.77 2.11
CA LYS A 292 -9.59 -20.00 2.32
C LYS A 292 -9.70 -18.81 1.38
N LEU A 293 -8.61 -18.10 1.11
CA LEU A 293 -8.56 -17.04 0.10
C LEU A 293 -8.86 -17.59 -1.30
N LYS A 294 -8.33 -18.77 -1.64
CA LYS A 294 -8.62 -19.46 -2.91
C LYS A 294 -10.09 -19.85 -3.04
N ASP A 295 -10.70 -20.35 -1.98
CA ASP A 295 -12.11 -20.74 -1.98
C ASP A 295 -13.06 -19.54 -2.00
N ASP A 296 -12.72 -18.47 -1.29
CA ASP A 296 -13.46 -17.20 -1.33
C ASP A 296 -13.35 -16.55 -2.73
N LEU A 297 -12.17 -16.59 -3.37
CA LEU A 297 -11.99 -16.13 -4.75
C LEU A 297 -12.84 -16.95 -5.72
N LYS A 298 -12.88 -18.27 -5.56
CA LYS A 298 -13.77 -19.14 -6.36
C LYS A 298 -15.25 -18.85 -6.14
N ARG A 299 -15.69 -18.54 -4.91
CA ARG A 299 -17.08 -18.11 -4.64
C ARG A 299 -17.41 -16.77 -5.29
N VAL A 300 -16.46 -15.83 -5.28
CA VAL A 300 -16.61 -14.54 -5.97
C VAL A 300 -16.67 -14.74 -7.48
N GLU A 301 -16.01 -15.77 -8.02
CA GLU A 301 -16.11 -16.17 -9.43
C GLU A 301 -17.40 -16.92 -9.77
N SER A 302 -17.88 -17.84 -8.92
CA SER A 302 -19.12 -18.60 -9.15
C SER A 302 -20.37 -17.73 -9.06
N LEU A 303 -20.33 -16.64 -8.28
CA LEU A 303 -21.39 -15.62 -8.26
C LEU A 303 -21.49 -14.81 -9.56
N LYS A 304 -20.55 -14.97 -10.50
CA LYS A 304 -20.62 -14.38 -11.86
C LYS A 304 -21.29 -15.28 -12.88
N SER A 305 -21.41 -16.60 -12.66
CA SER A 305 -22.01 -17.51 -13.65
C SER A 305 -23.54 -17.55 -13.62
N TRP A 306 -24.17 -16.68 -12.82
CA TRP A 306 -25.63 -16.55 -12.66
C TRP A 306 -26.17 -15.16 -13.10
N ARG A 307 -25.39 -14.40 -13.88
CA ARG A 307 -25.82 -13.13 -14.50
C ARG A 307 -25.39 -13.04 -15.94
#